data_AF-A0A1V5YYV0-F1
#
_entry.id   AF-A0A1V5YYV0-F1
#
_cell.length_a   1.000
_cell.length_b   1.000
_cell.length_c   1.000
_cell.angle_alpha   90.00
_cell.angle_beta   90.00
_cell.angle_gamma   90.00
#
_symmetry.space_group_name_H-M   'P 1'
#
loop_
_entity.id
_entity.type
_entity.pdbx_description
1 polymer ?
#
loop_
_entity_poly.entity_id
_entity_poly.type
_entity_poly.pdbx_seq_one_letter_code
_entity_poly.pdbx_strand_id
1 'polypeptide(L)'
;MGVLALYLGCAPLFLSRHSGTVSAYWKAHRNQALLLWAWLGLFFLLFLALAAIASFLMVENRDWFSSHPVEHWLFSFFRKCLLVWLVFWLYAVWRCLRGCANPVPLLGRLSRQRFFHYTGGFSVFLFFCMLLFLPGAIFSAGAHISEEPREGGVFVLYDDQGHFPRWIFSLAVWRLSLAASQCLKGEKLCLLPADRENMDLALDQGLFVFAGTHGVAEGLLLQDGLYPPNARIRPAGEQLRFVYLAGCDSGAQQKEWASRLAPAQLRTFDRLTPTLEHLWRLWTEMPGTLRSICGK
;
A
#
# COMPACT_ATOMS: atom_id res chain seq x y z
N MET A 1 -0.53 -12.99 -33.65
CA MET A 1 -1.24 -12.10 -32.72
C MET A 1 -1.86 -12.85 -31.53
N GLY A 2 -2.79 -13.81 -31.73
CA GLY A 2 -3.52 -14.44 -30.61
C GLY A 2 -2.69 -15.16 -29.53
N VAL A 3 -1.56 -15.78 -29.88
CA VAL A 3 -0.70 -16.49 -28.89
C VAL A 3 0.11 -15.54 -28.01
N LEU A 4 0.46 -14.35 -28.51
CA LEU A 4 1.13 -13.33 -27.71
C LEU A 4 0.26 -12.84 -26.56
N ALA A 5 -1.05 -12.73 -26.79
CA ALA A 5 -2.01 -12.32 -25.77
C ALA A 5 -2.01 -13.26 -24.54
N LEU A 6 -1.60 -14.52 -24.69
CA LEU A 6 -1.47 -15.45 -23.56
C LEU A 6 -0.46 -14.93 -22.52
N TYR A 7 0.66 -14.36 -22.97
CA TYR A 7 1.70 -13.81 -22.10
C TYR A 7 1.32 -12.46 -21.47
N LEU A 8 0.34 -11.76 -22.07
CA LEU A 8 -0.28 -10.54 -21.52
C LEU A 8 -1.41 -10.84 -20.53
N GLY A 9 -1.63 -12.12 -20.18
CA GLY A 9 -2.63 -12.53 -19.20
C GLY A 9 -3.96 -12.97 -19.80
N CYS A 10 -4.10 -13.08 -21.13
CA CYS A 10 -5.33 -13.63 -21.71
C CYS A 10 -5.40 -15.17 -21.66
N ALA A 11 -4.38 -15.85 -21.14
CA ALA A 11 -4.31 -17.31 -21.12
C ALA A 11 -5.53 -18.02 -20.50
N PRO A 12 -6.13 -17.54 -19.39
CA PRO A 12 -7.33 -18.16 -18.80
C PRO A 12 -8.57 -18.10 -19.69
N LEU A 13 -8.70 -17.06 -20.53
CA LEU A 13 -9.83 -16.91 -21.46
C LEU A 13 -9.85 -17.99 -22.55
N PHE A 14 -8.71 -18.65 -22.77
CA PHE A 14 -8.55 -19.73 -23.75
C PHE A 14 -8.47 -21.13 -23.09
N LEU A 15 -8.93 -21.26 -21.83
CA LEU A 15 -9.12 -22.55 -21.18
C LEU A 15 -10.31 -23.31 -21.77
N SER A 16 -11.35 -22.62 -22.22
CA SER A 16 -12.57 -23.19 -22.81
C SER A 16 -12.43 -23.62 -24.28
N ARG A 17 -11.33 -23.25 -24.97
CA ARG A 17 -10.96 -23.85 -26.27
C ARG A 17 -10.44 -25.27 -26.04
N HIS A 18 -11.37 -26.16 -25.70
CA HIS A 18 -11.17 -27.58 -25.44
C HIS A 18 -11.57 -28.46 -26.64
N SER A 19 -11.94 -27.88 -27.78
CA SER A 19 -12.16 -28.64 -29.00
C SER A 19 -10.82 -29.19 -29.52
N GLY A 20 -10.80 -30.43 -30.02
CA GLY A 20 -9.62 -31.17 -30.47
C GLY A 20 -8.81 -30.55 -31.63
N THR A 21 -9.00 -29.26 -31.92
CA THR A 21 -8.41 -28.50 -33.02
C THR A 21 -7.31 -27.53 -32.58
N VAL A 22 -6.96 -27.45 -31.29
CA VAL A 22 -5.89 -26.57 -30.81
C VAL A 22 -4.51 -27.15 -31.13
N SER A 23 -3.73 -26.45 -31.95
CA SER A 23 -2.39 -26.92 -32.36
C SER A 23 -1.45 -27.07 -31.16
N ALA A 24 -0.47 -27.99 -31.28
CA ALA A 24 0.54 -28.24 -30.26
C ALA A 24 1.30 -26.95 -29.85
N TYR A 25 1.51 -26.05 -30.80
CA TYR A 25 2.06 -24.71 -30.60
C TYR A 25 1.26 -23.87 -29.60
N TRP A 26 -0.06 -23.77 -29.77
CA TRP A 26 -0.94 -23.04 -28.85
C TRP A 26 -0.93 -23.64 -27.44
N LYS A 27 -1.00 -24.97 -27.34
CA LYS A 27 -0.99 -25.67 -26.06
C LYS A 27 0.31 -25.44 -25.28
N ALA A 28 1.45 -25.48 -25.98
CA ALA A 28 2.75 -25.22 -25.38
C ALA A 28 2.83 -23.79 -24.80
N HIS A 29 2.45 -22.78 -25.59
CA HIS A 29 2.51 -21.39 -25.15
C HIS A 29 1.50 -21.04 -24.08
N ARG A 30 0.29 -21.62 -24.09
CA ARG A 30 -0.70 -21.44 -23.02
C ARG A 30 -0.16 -21.95 -21.69
N ASN A 31 0.34 -23.18 -21.68
CA ASN A 31 0.87 -23.79 -20.46
C ASN A 31 2.10 -23.04 -19.92
N GLN A 32 2.96 -22.56 -20.82
CA GLN A 32 4.12 -21.76 -20.46
C GLN A 32 3.73 -20.39 -19.91
N ALA A 33 2.76 -19.70 -20.51
CA ALA A 33 2.25 -18.44 -20.01
C ALA A 33 1.65 -18.59 -18.61
N LEU A 34 0.81 -19.61 -18.39
CA LEU A 34 0.23 -19.89 -17.06
C LEU A 34 1.31 -20.18 -16.01
N LEU A 35 2.35 -20.93 -16.35
CA LEU A 35 3.47 -21.17 -15.44
C LEU A 35 4.19 -19.87 -15.06
N LEU A 36 4.47 -18.99 -16.03
CA LEU A 36 5.11 -17.71 -15.76
C LEU A 36 4.24 -16.83 -14.85
N TRP A 37 2.93 -16.77 -15.10
CA TRP A 37 2.00 -16.06 -14.21
C TRP A 37 1.92 -16.69 -12.82
N ALA A 38 1.97 -18.02 -12.71
CA ALA A 38 2.00 -18.72 -11.43
C ALA A 38 3.25 -18.34 -10.63
N TRP A 39 4.43 -18.31 -11.27
CA TRP A 39 5.66 -17.87 -10.62
C TRP A 39 5.61 -16.43 -10.16
N LEU A 40 5.06 -15.52 -10.98
CA LEU A 40 4.89 -14.12 -10.59
C LEU A 40 3.99 -14.00 -9.35
N GLY A 41 2.86 -14.72 -9.33
CA GLY A 41 1.97 -14.76 -8.18
C GLY A 41 2.61 -15.35 -6.92
N LEU A 42 3.40 -16.42 -7.07
CA LEU A 42 4.15 -17.02 -5.95
C LEU A 42 5.26 -16.11 -5.41
N PHE A 43 5.99 -15.40 -6.28
CA PHE A 43 6.97 -14.41 -5.85
C PHE A 43 6.31 -13.26 -5.09
N PHE A 44 5.15 -12.80 -5.56
CA PHE A 44 4.39 -11.77 -4.87
C PHE A 44 3.88 -12.26 -3.50
N LEU A 45 3.33 -13.48 -3.42
CA LEU A 45 2.87 -14.06 -2.15
C LEU A 45 4.04 -14.26 -1.17
N LEU A 46 5.20 -14.72 -1.65
CA LEU A 46 6.40 -14.83 -0.83
C LEU A 46 6.85 -13.46 -0.32
N PHE A 47 6.83 -12.42 -1.16
CA PHE A 47 7.15 -11.06 -0.75
C PHE A 47 6.20 -10.56 0.34
N LEU A 48 4.88 -10.78 0.20
CA LEU A 48 3.90 -10.41 1.23
C LEU A 48 4.14 -11.15 2.54
N ALA A 49 4.43 -12.46 2.49
CA ALA A 49 4.74 -13.25 3.67
C ALA A 49 6.01 -12.74 4.38
N LEU A 50 7.07 -12.46 3.62
CA LEU A 50 8.30 -11.90 4.18
C LEU A 50 8.10 -10.49 4.74
N ALA A 51 7.30 -9.64 4.09
CA ALA A 51 6.94 -8.32 4.60
C ALA A 51 6.14 -8.41 5.91
N ALA A 52 5.23 -9.37 6.02
CA ALA A 52 4.48 -9.63 7.24
C ALA A 52 5.39 -10.14 8.37
N ILE A 53 6.31 -11.06 8.08
CA ILE A 53 7.31 -11.54 9.04
C ILE A 53 8.21 -10.39 9.49
N ALA A 54 8.71 -9.58 8.56
CA ALA A 54 9.52 -8.40 8.87
C ALA A 54 8.76 -7.41 9.76
N SER A 55 7.47 -7.16 9.46
CA SER A 55 6.60 -6.31 10.28
C SER A 55 6.39 -6.86 11.69
N PHE A 56 6.26 -8.19 11.83
CA PHE A 56 6.17 -8.84 13.14
C PHE A 56 7.48 -8.74 13.92
N LEU A 57 8.62 -9.01 13.27
CA LEU A 57 9.95 -8.91 13.88
C LEU A 57 10.28 -7.48 14.31
N MET A 58 9.83 -6.47 13.56
CA MET A 58 9.97 -5.07 13.91
C MET A 58 9.32 -4.73 15.27
N VAL A 59 8.19 -5.38 15.59
CA VAL A 59 7.47 -5.18 16.86
C VAL A 59 8.05 -6.02 17.99
N GLU A 60 8.27 -7.31 17.74
CA GLU A 60 8.68 -8.27 18.79
C GLU A 60 10.18 -8.29 19.06
N ASN A 61 11.02 -7.89 18.09
CA ASN A 61 12.48 -7.97 18.20
C ASN A 61 13.17 -6.77 17.54
N ARG A 62 12.94 -5.60 18.15
CA ARG A 62 13.45 -4.28 17.71
C ARG A 62 14.95 -4.27 17.46
N ASP A 63 15.75 -4.79 18.40
CA ASP A 63 17.22 -4.71 18.32
C ASP A 63 17.75 -5.54 17.14
N TRP A 64 17.16 -6.71 16.90
CA TRP A 64 17.50 -7.51 15.73
C TRP A 64 17.09 -6.83 14.43
N PHE A 65 15.86 -6.30 14.36
CA PHE A 65 15.36 -5.66 13.15
C PHE A 65 16.18 -4.41 12.78
N SER A 66 16.47 -3.55 13.76
CA SER A 66 17.22 -2.30 13.55
C SER A 66 18.70 -2.51 13.22
N SER A 67 19.30 -3.64 13.65
CA SER A 67 20.69 -3.99 13.33
C SER A 67 20.88 -4.58 11.93
N HIS A 68 19.79 -4.92 11.22
CA HIS A 68 19.85 -5.55 9.91
C HIS A 68 19.16 -4.68 8.84
N PRO A 69 19.68 -4.61 7.61
CA PRO A 69 19.04 -3.88 6.51
C PRO A 69 17.89 -4.69 5.89
N VAL A 70 16.91 -5.08 6.71
CA VAL A 70 15.83 -6.02 6.35
C VAL A 70 15.03 -5.54 5.13
N GLU A 71 14.62 -4.27 5.12
CA GLU A 71 13.87 -3.69 4.00
C GLU A 71 14.67 -3.71 2.70
N HIS A 72 15.94 -3.30 2.75
CA HIS A 72 16.82 -3.31 1.58
C HIS A 72 17.00 -4.73 1.04
N TRP A 73 17.18 -5.72 1.93
CA TRP A 73 17.30 -7.11 1.54
C TRP A 73 16.00 -7.61 0.89
N LEU A 74 14.85 -7.30 1.46
CA LEU A 74 13.54 -7.69 0.96
C LEU A 74 13.28 -7.14 -0.46
N PHE A 75 13.49 -5.83 -0.67
CA PHE A 75 13.35 -5.21 -1.99
C PHE A 75 14.38 -5.75 -2.99
N SER A 76 15.63 -5.96 -2.58
CA SER A 76 16.69 -6.50 -3.43
C SER A 76 16.39 -7.93 -3.87
N PHE A 77 15.91 -8.78 -2.95
CA PHE A 77 15.49 -10.14 -3.23
C PHE A 77 14.34 -10.17 -4.25
N PHE A 78 13.27 -9.41 -3.99
CA PHE A 78 12.11 -9.36 -4.88
C PHE A 78 12.47 -8.84 -6.28
N ARG A 79 13.30 -7.78 -6.37
CA ARG A 79 13.81 -7.25 -7.65
C ARG A 79 14.56 -8.31 -8.46
N LYS A 80 15.38 -9.14 -7.81
CA LYS A 80 16.09 -10.24 -8.48
C LYS A 80 15.13 -11.32 -8.99
N CYS A 81 14.12 -11.71 -8.20
CA CYS A 81 13.08 -12.63 -8.63
C CYS A 81 12.31 -12.09 -9.86
N LEU A 82 11.94 -10.81 -9.84
CA LEU A 82 11.28 -10.15 -10.98
C LEU A 82 12.16 -10.10 -12.23
N LEU A 83 13.47 -9.83 -12.07
CA LEU A 83 14.40 -9.82 -13.21
C LEU A 83 14.53 -11.20 -13.85
N VAL A 84 14.65 -12.25 -13.04
CA VAL A 84 14.67 -13.64 -13.52
C VAL A 84 13.37 -13.96 -14.25
N TRP A 85 12.22 -13.61 -13.67
CA TRP A 85 10.92 -13.78 -14.30
C TRP A 85 10.84 -13.05 -15.65
N LEU A 86 11.29 -11.80 -15.71
CA LEU A 86 11.28 -10.97 -16.90
C LEU A 86 12.13 -11.57 -18.03
N VAL A 87 13.31 -12.10 -17.71
CA VAL A 87 14.16 -12.80 -18.69
C VAL A 87 13.43 -14.01 -19.28
N PHE A 88 12.81 -14.84 -18.44
CA PHE A 88 12.05 -15.99 -18.92
C PHE A 88 10.81 -15.58 -19.73
N TRP A 89 10.12 -14.51 -19.33
CA TRP A 89 8.97 -13.96 -20.04
C TRP A 89 9.37 -13.40 -21.42
N LEU A 90 10.43 -12.58 -21.50
CA LEU A 90 10.95 -12.04 -22.75
C LEU A 90 11.40 -13.15 -23.70
N TYR A 91 12.11 -14.15 -23.19
CA TYR A 91 12.55 -15.30 -23.99
C TYR A 91 11.37 -16.14 -24.49
N ALA A 92 10.34 -16.30 -23.67
CA ALA A 92 9.09 -16.97 -24.04
C ALA A 92 8.33 -16.22 -25.15
N VAL A 93 8.24 -14.90 -25.06
CA VAL A 93 7.67 -14.01 -26.08
C VAL A 93 8.48 -14.06 -27.37
N TRP A 94 9.80 -13.95 -27.30
CA TRP A 94 10.69 -14.02 -28.46
C TRP A 94 10.53 -15.34 -29.24
N ARG A 95 10.43 -16.47 -28.54
CA ARG A 95 10.19 -17.77 -29.20
C ARG A 95 8.80 -17.91 -29.80
N CYS A 96 7.79 -17.33 -29.17
CA CYS A 96 6.45 -17.20 -29.77
C CYS A 96 6.50 -16.35 -31.06
N LEU A 97 7.27 -15.26 -31.09
CA LEU A 97 7.42 -14.45 -32.30
C LEU A 97 8.13 -15.21 -33.43
N ARG A 98 9.04 -16.13 -33.09
CA ARG A 98 9.72 -17.03 -34.04
C ARG A 98 8.90 -18.28 -34.43
N GLY A 99 7.67 -18.43 -33.94
CA GLY A 99 6.84 -19.61 -34.23
C GLY A 99 7.36 -20.91 -33.63
N CYS A 100 8.23 -20.85 -32.62
CA CYS A 100 8.86 -22.02 -32.03
C CYS A 100 7.95 -22.64 -30.94
N ALA A 101 7.50 -23.88 -31.15
CA ALA A 101 6.66 -24.62 -30.19
C ALA A 101 7.44 -25.26 -29.03
N ASN A 102 8.77 -25.23 -29.07
CA ASN A 102 9.59 -25.88 -28.03
C ASN A 102 9.44 -25.13 -26.70
N PRO A 103 9.25 -25.82 -25.56
CA PRO A 103 9.14 -25.18 -24.26
C PRO A 103 10.44 -24.48 -23.87
N VAL A 104 10.37 -23.46 -23.01
CA VAL A 104 11.58 -22.81 -22.50
C VAL A 104 12.34 -23.86 -21.70
N PRO A 105 13.67 -23.98 -21.87
CA PRO A 105 14.48 -24.87 -21.03
C PRO A 105 14.12 -24.66 -19.56
N LEU A 106 14.06 -25.74 -18.77
CA LEU A 106 13.60 -25.77 -17.37
C LEU A 106 12.08 -25.59 -17.15
N LEU A 107 11.34 -24.92 -18.04
CA LEU A 107 9.89 -24.74 -17.93
C LEU A 107 9.07 -25.92 -18.48
N GLY A 108 9.67 -26.75 -19.35
CA GLY A 108 8.95 -27.81 -20.07
C GLY A 108 8.33 -28.89 -19.21
N ARG A 109 8.96 -29.26 -18.08
CA ARG A 109 8.43 -30.27 -17.14
C ARG A 109 7.39 -29.66 -16.20
N LEU A 110 7.65 -28.46 -15.69
CA LEU A 110 6.78 -27.76 -14.74
C LEU A 110 5.48 -27.29 -15.38
N SER A 111 5.53 -26.83 -16.64
CA SER A 111 4.35 -26.34 -17.38
C SER A 111 3.29 -27.41 -17.64
N ARG A 112 3.57 -28.69 -17.37
CA ARG A 112 2.60 -29.79 -17.50
C ARG A 112 1.80 -30.04 -16.22
N GLN A 113 2.21 -29.50 -15.08
CA GLN A 113 1.54 -29.75 -13.81
C GLN A 113 0.28 -28.88 -13.68
N ARG A 114 -0.83 -29.51 -13.26
CA ARG A 114 -2.13 -28.84 -13.10
C ARG A 114 -2.08 -27.71 -12.05
N PHE A 115 -1.25 -27.88 -11.01
CA PHE A 115 -1.06 -26.88 -9.97
C PHE A 115 -0.77 -25.50 -10.57
N PHE A 116 0.26 -25.38 -11.42
CA PHE A 116 0.66 -24.10 -12.04
C PHE A 116 -0.39 -23.54 -13.00
N HIS A 117 -1.29 -24.36 -13.55
CA HIS A 117 -2.38 -23.85 -14.37
C HIS A 117 -3.42 -23.12 -13.53
N TYR A 118 -3.79 -23.70 -12.38
CA TYR A 118 -4.71 -23.07 -11.44
C TYR A 118 -4.09 -21.84 -10.77
N THR A 119 -2.86 -21.95 -10.25
CA THR A 119 -2.17 -20.79 -9.64
C THR A 119 -1.94 -19.69 -10.66
N GLY A 120 -1.55 -20.03 -11.89
CA GLY A 120 -1.37 -19.07 -12.97
C GLY A 120 -2.66 -18.36 -13.35
N GLY A 121 -3.75 -19.11 -13.51
CA GLY A 121 -5.07 -18.55 -13.80
C GLY A 121 -5.58 -17.64 -12.69
N PHE A 122 -5.41 -18.05 -11.44
CA PHE A 122 -5.77 -17.24 -10.27
C PHE A 122 -4.91 -15.97 -10.17
N SER A 123 -3.60 -16.07 -10.41
CA SER A 123 -2.69 -14.92 -10.38
C SER A 123 -3.06 -13.88 -11.44
N VAL A 124 -3.40 -14.33 -12.66
CA VAL A 124 -3.90 -13.47 -13.73
C VAL A 124 -5.22 -12.82 -13.32
N PHE A 125 -6.17 -13.59 -12.79
CA PHE A 125 -7.46 -13.07 -12.33
C PHE A 125 -7.27 -11.95 -11.30
N LEU A 126 -6.47 -12.21 -10.26
CA LEU A 126 -6.15 -11.19 -9.25
C LEU A 126 -5.47 -9.96 -9.85
N PHE A 127 -4.52 -10.15 -10.77
CA PHE A 127 -3.86 -9.04 -11.45
C PHE A 127 -4.86 -8.14 -12.18
N PHE A 128 -5.80 -8.71 -12.94
CA PHE A 128 -6.83 -7.93 -13.64
C PHE A 128 -7.85 -7.31 -12.68
N CYS A 129 -8.24 -8.01 -11.61
CA CYS A 129 -9.07 -7.41 -10.56
C CYS A 129 -8.40 -6.18 -9.96
N MET A 130 -7.10 -6.27 -9.63
CA MET A 130 -6.33 -5.13 -9.11
C MET A 130 -6.17 -4.02 -10.16
N LEU A 131 -5.92 -4.36 -11.43
CA LEU A 131 -5.78 -3.39 -12.51
C LEU A 131 -7.07 -2.61 -12.76
N LEU A 132 -8.23 -3.21 -12.57
CA LEU A 132 -9.54 -2.54 -12.69
C LEU A 132 -9.91 -1.77 -11.42
N PHE A 133 -9.61 -2.34 -10.25
CA PHE A 133 -9.97 -1.76 -8.96
C PHE A 133 -9.12 -0.54 -8.60
N LEU A 134 -7.78 -0.63 -8.74
CA LEU A 134 -6.87 0.41 -8.27
C LEU A 134 -7.11 1.77 -8.94
N PRO A 135 -7.23 1.90 -10.28
CA PRO A 135 -7.50 3.19 -10.90
C PRO A 135 -8.85 3.78 -10.45
N GLY A 136 -9.88 2.94 -10.31
CA GLY A 136 -11.19 3.37 -9.81
C GLY A 136 -11.12 3.88 -8.36
N ALA A 137 -10.40 3.18 -7.49
CA ALA A 137 -10.19 3.59 -6.11
C ALA A 137 -9.35 4.87 -6.01
N ILE A 138 -8.28 5.01 -6.80
CA ILE A 138 -7.46 6.23 -6.85
C ILE A 138 -8.28 7.42 -7.36
N PHE A 139 -9.05 7.23 -8.44
CA PHE A 139 -9.92 8.27 -8.99
C PHE A 139 -10.99 8.70 -7.99
N SER A 140 -11.65 7.73 -7.36
CA SER A 140 -12.62 8.00 -6.29
C SER A 140 -11.98 8.73 -5.12
N ALA A 141 -10.81 8.31 -4.66
CA ALA A 141 -10.08 8.99 -3.59
C ALA A 141 -9.77 10.45 -3.97
N GLY A 142 -9.27 10.68 -5.19
CA GLY A 142 -8.97 12.02 -5.69
C GLY A 142 -10.19 12.95 -5.72
N ALA A 143 -11.39 12.42 -5.98
CA ALA A 143 -12.63 13.21 -5.96
C ALA A 143 -13.05 13.68 -4.55
N HIS A 144 -12.56 13.03 -3.50
CA HIS A 144 -12.93 13.29 -2.10
C HIS A 144 -11.80 13.89 -1.26
N ILE A 145 -10.63 14.14 -1.87
CA ILE A 145 -9.45 14.70 -1.21
C ILE A 145 -9.22 16.11 -1.74
N SER A 146 -8.81 17.02 -0.86
CA SER A 146 -8.35 18.37 -1.21
C SER A 146 -6.85 18.54 -0.95
N GLU A 147 -6.24 19.43 -1.73
CA GLU A 147 -4.93 20.03 -1.42
C GLU A 147 -5.08 21.38 -0.73
N GLU A 148 -6.27 21.98 -0.75
CA GLU A 148 -6.50 23.28 -0.15
C GLU A 148 -6.90 23.12 1.32
N PRO A 149 -6.07 23.56 2.27
CA PRO A 149 -6.35 23.36 3.70
C PRO A 149 -7.66 24.03 4.15
N ARG A 150 -8.08 25.09 3.46
CA ARG A 150 -9.32 25.83 3.74
C ARG A 150 -10.58 25.00 3.52
N GLU A 151 -10.50 23.93 2.72
CA GLU A 151 -11.60 22.99 2.51
C GLU A 151 -11.62 21.87 3.57
N GLY A 152 -10.71 21.89 4.54
CA GLY A 152 -10.39 20.73 5.38
C GLY A 152 -11.06 20.68 6.74
N GLY A 153 -11.86 19.63 6.98
CA GLY A 153 -12.28 19.22 8.33
C GLY A 153 -11.50 18.02 8.87
N VAL A 154 -10.90 17.22 7.98
CA VAL A 154 -10.08 16.04 8.31
C VAL A 154 -8.73 16.21 7.64
N PHE A 155 -7.64 16.09 8.41
CA PHE A 155 -6.29 16.25 7.91
C PHE A 155 -5.54 14.93 7.98
N VAL A 156 -4.94 14.54 6.86
CA VAL A 156 -3.97 13.44 6.80
C VAL A 156 -2.65 14.01 6.30
N LEU A 157 -1.66 14.02 7.19
CA LEU A 157 -0.31 14.47 6.92
C LEU A 157 0.54 13.26 6.57
N TYR A 158 1.22 13.29 5.43
CA TYR A 158 2.07 12.19 4.96
C TYR A 158 3.51 12.64 4.78
N ASP A 159 4.45 11.75 5.12
CA ASP A 159 5.85 11.89 4.74
C ASP A 159 6.14 11.04 3.49
N ASP A 160 6.44 11.71 2.38
CA ASP A 160 6.80 11.07 1.11
C ASP A 160 8.30 10.84 0.92
N GLN A 161 9.14 11.35 1.83
CA GLN A 161 10.61 11.37 1.74
C GLN A 161 11.13 11.82 0.35
N GLY A 162 10.34 12.57 -0.41
CA GLY A 162 10.64 12.95 -1.80
C GLY A 162 10.69 11.79 -2.81
N HIS A 163 10.15 10.61 -2.48
CA HIS A 163 10.27 9.41 -3.31
C HIS A 163 8.93 8.79 -3.70
N PHE A 164 7.88 8.93 -2.88
CA PHE A 164 6.60 8.29 -3.11
C PHE A 164 5.60 9.23 -3.77
N PRO A 165 4.96 8.85 -4.90
CA PRO A 165 3.98 9.70 -5.55
C PRO A 165 2.69 9.80 -4.73
N ARG A 166 2.08 10.99 -4.74
CA ARG A 166 0.87 11.35 -3.97
C ARG A 166 -0.29 10.35 -4.09
N TRP A 167 -0.51 9.78 -5.28
CA TRP A 167 -1.63 8.86 -5.53
C TRP A 167 -1.59 7.60 -4.65
N ILE A 168 -0.41 7.19 -4.16
CA ILE A 168 -0.28 6.09 -3.20
C ILE A 168 -0.95 6.46 -1.88
N PHE A 169 -0.69 7.68 -1.39
CA PHE A 169 -1.29 8.21 -0.18
C PHE A 169 -2.79 8.45 -0.35
N SER A 170 -3.23 8.89 -1.54
CA SER A 170 -4.66 8.99 -1.87
C SER A 170 -5.37 7.63 -1.74
N LEU A 171 -4.76 6.56 -2.25
CA LEU A 171 -5.27 5.21 -2.08
C LEU A 171 -5.25 4.77 -0.61
N ALA A 172 -4.20 5.09 0.13
CA ALA A 172 -4.08 4.75 1.55
C ALA A 172 -5.20 5.35 2.40
N VAL A 173 -5.71 6.53 2.04
CA VAL A 173 -6.78 7.22 2.76
C VAL A 173 -8.17 7.06 2.13
N TRP A 174 -8.32 6.29 1.06
CA TRP A 174 -9.57 6.22 0.28
C TRP A 174 -10.83 5.94 1.12
N ARG A 175 -10.78 4.97 2.04
CA ARG A 175 -11.93 4.66 2.90
C ARG A 175 -12.23 5.79 3.91
N LEU A 176 -11.19 6.48 4.36
CA LEU A 176 -11.33 7.62 5.27
C LEU A 176 -11.88 8.84 4.52
N SER A 177 -11.47 9.09 3.28
CA SER A 177 -12.00 10.20 2.47
C SER A 177 -13.47 9.98 2.11
N LEU A 178 -13.88 8.74 1.83
CA LEU A 178 -15.30 8.41 1.67
C LEU A 178 -16.10 8.70 2.95
N ALA A 179 -15.60 8.30 4.12
CA ALA A 179 -16.26 8.60 5.39
C ALA A 179 -16.33 10.11 5.68
N ALA A 180 -15.24 10.84 5.40
CA ALA A 180 -15.20 12.29 5.54
C ALA A 180 -16.27 12.97 4.66
N SER A 181 -16.38 12.56 3.39
CA SER A 181 -17.38 13.13 2.46
C SER A 181 -18.84 12.90 2.88
N GLN A 182 -19.09 11.82 3.62
CA GLN A 182 -20.43 11.49 4.12
C GLN A 182 -20.77 12.22 5.42
N CYS A 183 -19.75 12.53 6.22
CA CYS A 183 -19.90 13.09 7.55
C CYS A 183 -19.77 14.61 7.60
N LEU A 184 -18.90 15.18 6.78
CA LEU A 184 -18.61 16.60 6.76
C LEU A 184 -19.50 17.27 5.70
N LYS A 185 -20.30 18.26 6.12
CA LYS A 185 -21.21 18.99 5.23
C LYS A 185 -20.46 20.02 4.40
N GLY A 186 -19.81 19.57 3.33
CA GLY A 186 -19.12 20.43 2.37
C GLY A 186 -17.61 20.57 2.59
N GLU A 187 -17.07 20.05 3.69
CA GLU A 187 -15.62 19.93 3.89
C GLU A 187 -15.12 18.60 3.35
N LYS A 188 -13.83 18.55 3.01
CA LYS A 188 -13.13 17.39 2.47
C LYS A 188 -12.03 16.92 3.41
N LEU A 189 -11.48 15.76 3.08
CA LEU A 189 -10.21 15.31 3.65
C LEU A 189 -9.07 16.07 2.96
N CYS A 190 -8.25 16.78 3.72
CA CYS A 190 -7.02 17.39 3.22
C CYS A 190 -5.88 16.38 3.36
N LEU A 191 -5.24 16.06 2.23
CA LEU A 191 -4.05 15.21 2.19
C LEU A 191 -2.84 16.07 1.85
N LEU A 192 -2.05 16.38 2.88
CA LEU A 192 -0.97 17.38 2.84
C LEU A 192 0.37 16.76 3.25
N PRO A 193 1.51 17.29 2.75
CA PRO A 193 2.82 16.93 3.26
C PRO A 193 2.93 17.18 4.77
N ALA A 194 3.71 16.35 5.45
CA ALA A 194 3.95 16.47 6.88
C ALA A 194 5.10 17.43 7.18
N ASP A 195 4.83 18.72 7.12
CA ASP A 195 5.69 19.80 7.60
C ASP A 195 5.05 20.53 8.80
N ARG A 196 5.83 21.38 9.46
CA ARG A 196 5.37 22.14 10.64
C ARG A 196 4.19 23.04 10.37
N GLU A 197 4.12 23.68 9.19
CA GLU A 197 3.02 24.59 8.84
C GLU A 197 1.70 23.81 8.73
N ASN A 198 1.71 22.71 7.98
CA ASN A 198 0.56 21.83 7.79
C ASN A 198 0.17 21.12 9.09
N MET A 199 1.13 20.76 9.94
CA MET A 199 0.86 20.21 11.27
C MET A 199 0.16 21.23 12.18
N ASP A 200 0.69 22.44 12.28
CA ASP A 200 0.08 23.49 13.10
C ASP A 200 -1.32 23.84 12.61
N LEU A 201 -1.50 23.94 11.30
CA LEU A 201 -2.77 24.22 10.65
C LEU A 201 -3.80 23.10 10.91
N ALA A 202 -3.40 21.84 10.74
CA ALA A 202 -4.23 20.68 11.02
C ALA A 202 -4.67 20.63 12.48
N LEU A 203 -3.78 20.97 13.42
CA LEU A 203 -4.11 20.99 14.85
C LEU A 203 -4.98 22.19 15.27
N ASP A 204 -4.96 23.28 14.50
CA ASP A 204 -5.83 24.45 14.73
C ASP A 204 -7.23 24.28 14.15
N GLN A 205 -7.35 23.66 12.97
CA GLN A 205 -8.59 23.64 12.20
C GLN A 205 -9.18 22.24 12.04
N GLY A 206 -8.40 21.19 12.27
CA GLY A 206 -8.87 19.82 12.09
C GLY A 206 -9.88 19.41 13.15
N LEU A 207 -10.94 18.73 12.73
CA LEU A 207 -11.75 17.88 13.60
C LEU A 207 -11.00 16.58 13.92
N PHE A 208 -10.31 16.05 12.91
CA PHE A 208 -9.57 14.80 12.93
C PHE A 208 -8.21 14.99 12.26
N VAL A 209 -7.13 14.58 12.92
CA VAL A 209 -5.76 14.67 12.39
C VAL A 209 -5.09 13.31 12.42
N PHE A 210 -4.55 12.88 11.30
CA PHE A 210 -3.64 11.73 11.19
C PHE A 210 -2.28 12.22 10.72
N ALA A 211 -1.23 11.96 11.49
CA ALA A 211 0.14 12.24 11.13
C ALA A 211 0.89 10.94 10.83
N GLY A 212 1.07 10.66 9.54
CA GLY A 212 1.80 9.51 9.00
C GLY A 212 3.28 9.81 8.78
N THR A 213 4.02 10.00 9.86
CA THR A 213 5.45 10.37 9.83
C THR A 213 6.30 9.37 10.58
N HIS A 214 7.63 9.49 10.45
CA HIS A 214 8.55 8.86 11.39
C HIS A 214 8.46 9.52 12.77
N GLY A 215 8.97 8.86 13.79
CA GLY A 215 9.02 9.38 15.14
C GLY A 215 10.25 8.90 15.89
N VAL A 216 10.52 9.63 16.98
CA VAL A 216 11.54 9.33 17.98
C VAL A 216 10.95 9.63 19.35
N ALA A 217 11.66 9.29 20.43
CA ALA A 217 11.19 9.55 21.78
C ALA A 217 10.88 11.04 22.03
N GLU A 218 11.62 11.93 21.37
CA GLU A 218 11.50 13.39 21.48
C GLU A 218 10.29 13.97 20.73
N GLY A 219 9.66 13.23 19.81
CA GLY A 219 8.51 13.72 19.04
C GLY A 219 8.39 13.11 17.63
N LEU A 220 7.74 13.85 16.74
CA LEU A 220 7.59 13.46 15.33
C LEU A 220 8.70 14.02 14.47
N LEU A 221 9.14 13.26 13.47
CA LEU A 221 10.05 13.74 12.44
C LEU A 221 9.22 14.19 11.24
N LEU A 222 9.07 15.50 11.09
CA LEU A 222 8.45 16.15 9.93
C LEU A 222 9.51 16.40 8.85
N GLN A 223 9.06 16.78 7.65
CA GLN A 223 9.96 17.09 6.53
C GLN A 223 10.96 18.21 6.85
N ASP A 224 10.55 19.17 7.67
CA ASP A 224 11.33 20.33 8.09
C ASP A 224 12.01 20.17 9.46
N GLY A 225 11.92 18.98 10.06
CA GLY A 225 12.67 18.60 11.27
C GLY A 225 11.82 18.05 12.41
N LEU A 226 12.39 18.08 13.62
CA LEU A 226 11.74 17.55 14.81
C LEU A 226 10.55 18.43 15.25
N TYR A 227 9.44 17.77 15.54
CA TYR A 227 8.23 18.36 16.07
C TYR A 227 7.88 17.72 17.42
N PRO A 228 8.41 18.28 18.53
CA PRO A 228 8.12 17.81 19.88
C PRO A 228 6.69 18.19 20.35
N PRO A 229 6.16 17.58 21.42
CA PRO A 229 4.85 17.94 21.98
C PRO A 229 4.71 19.43 22.33
N ASN A 230 5.81 20.07 22.74
CA ASN A 230 5.88 21.48 23.09
C ASN A 230 6.21 22.41 21.91
N ALA A 231 6.26 21.89 20.68
CA ALA A 231 6.57 22.68 19.48
C ALA A 231 5.65 23.88 19.30
N ARG A 232 4.41 23.77 19.79
CA ARG A 232 3.40 24.82 19.79
C ARG A 232 3.32 25.53 21.13
N ILE A 233 3.19 26.84 21.07
CA ILE A 233 2.86 27.69 22.25
C ILE A 233 1.34 27.77 22.43
N ARG A 234 0.57 27.66 21.35
CA ARG A 234 -0.89 27.77 21.34
C ARG A 234 -1.57 26.44 21.71
N PRO A 235 -2.73 26.47 22.38
CA PRO A 235 -3.55 25.28 22.58
C PRO A 235 -4.06 24.75 21.23
N ALA A 236 -4.45 23.47 21.21
CA ALA A 236 -5.15 22.89 20.07
C ALA A 236 -6.49 23.60 19.79
N GLY A 237 -6.93 23.56 18.54
CA GLY A 237 -8.21 24.15 18.13
C GLY A 237 -9.40 23.54 18.88
N GLU A 238 -10.41 24.36 19.19
CA GLU A 238 -11.58 23.95 19.97
C GLU A 238 -12.43 22.86 19.28
N GLN A 239 -12.31 22.72 17.96
CA GLN A 239 -12.97 21.69 17.17
C GLN A 239 -12.19 20.37 17.09
N LEU A 240 -10.94 20.32 17.54
CA LEU A 240 -10.14 19.11 17.49
C LEU A 240 -10.76 18.04 18.41
N ARG A 241 -11.00 16.85 17.85
CA ARG A 241 -11.62 15.73 18.58
C ARG A 241 -10.77 14.48 18.57
N PHE A 242 -9.95 14.28 17.54
CA PHE A 242 -9.10 13.09 17.45
C PHE A 242 -7.78 13.36 16.76
N VAL A 243 -6.71 12.84 17.34
CA VAL A 243 -5.35 12.92 16.80
C VAL A 243 -4.72 11.53 16.82
N TYR A 244 -4.22 11.11 15.66
CA TYR A 244 -3.46 9.88 15.49
C TYR A 244 -2.03 10.22 15.06
N LEU A 245 -1.07 9.90 15.90
CA LEU A 245 0.36 10.06 15.62
C LEU A 245 0.95 8.69 15.31
N ALA A 246 1.32 8.47 14.04
CA ALA A 246 1.85 7.19 13.56
C ALA A 246 3.35 6.99 13.84
N GLY A 247 4.06 8.04 14.29
CA GLY A 247 5.49 7.99 14.51
C GLY A 247 5.89 6.95 15.54
N CYS A 248 6.89 6.12 15.20
CA CYS A 248 7.54 5.20 16.14
C CYS A 248 8.03 5.97 17.37
N ASP A 249 7.90 5.39 18.56
CA ASP A 249 8.33 5.98 19.85
C ASP A 249 7.76 7.37 20.19
N SER A 250 6.87 7.95 19.37
CA SER A 250 6.22 9.24 19.65
C SER A 250 5.38 9.21 20.94
N GLY A 251 5.02 8.01 21.40
CA GLY A 251 4.31 7.74 22.64
C GLY A 251 5.16 7.86 23.90
N ALA A 252 6.49 7.96 23.81
CA ALA A 252 7.35 8.16 24.98
C ALA A 252 6.93 9.42 25.79
N GLN A 253 6.41 10.43 25.08
CA GLN A 253 5.84 11.66 25.67
C GLN A 253 4.31 11.72 25.58
N GLN A 254 3.62 10.57 25.65
CA GLN A 254 2.16 10.49 25.50
C GLN A 254 1.40 11.44 26.45
N LYS A 255 1.84 11.57 27.71
CA LYS A 255 1.20 12.46 28.69
C LYS A 255 1.28 13.93 28.25
N GLU A 256 2.42 14.34 27.71
CA GLU A 256 2.62 15.70 27.25
C GLU A 256 1.77 15.97 26.01
N TRP A 257 1.81 15.06 25.03
CA TRP A 257 0.92 15.12 23.87
C TRP A 257 -0.55 15.23 24.26
N ALA A 258 -1.02 14.37 25.17
CA ALA A 258 -2.41 14.36 25.61
C ALA A 258 -2.81 15.67 26.30
N SER A 259 -1.90 16.26 27.10
CA SER A 259 -2.15 17.54 27.76
C SER A 259 -2.24 18.70 26.77
N ARG A 260 -1.41 18.70 25.72
CA ARG A 260 -1.36 19.76 24.70
C ARG A 260 -2.50 19.69 23.69
N LEU A 261 -2.99 18.48 23.44
CA LEU A 261 -4.04 18.19 22.47
C LEU A 261 -5.42 18.07 23.12
N ALA A 262 -5.52 18.24 24.45
CA ALA A 262 -6.80 18.21 25.14
C ALA A 262 -7.76 19.29 24.56
N PRO A 263 -9.06 18.97 24.38
CA PRO A 263 -9.75 17.75 24.83
C PRO A 263 -9.75 16.59 23.82
N ALA A 264 -8.98 16.67 22.73
CA ALA A 264 -8.99 15.65 21.70
C ALA A 264 -8.50 14.28 22.22
N GLN A 265 -9.13 13.22 21.71
CA GLN A 265 -8.64 11.87 21.95
C GLN A 265 -7.33 11.65 21.17
N LEU A 266 -6.27 11.26 21.87
CA LEU A 266 -4.97 10.99 21.29
C LEU A 266 -4.72 9.48 21.14
N ARG A 267 -4.17 9.09 19.99
CA ARG A 267 -3.55 7.78 19.78
C ARG A 267 -2.12 7.95 19.30
N THR A 268 -1.18 7.36 20.03
CA THR A 268 0.27 7.40 19.77
C THR A 268 0.89 6.07 20.20
N PHE A 269 2.16 5.84 19.86
CA PHE A 269 2.83 4.55 20.01
C PHE A 269 4.21 4.73 20.65
N ASP A 270 4.42 4.05 21.78
CA ASP A 270 5.72 3.96 22.45
C ASP A 270 6.46 2.68 22.04
N ARG A 271 6.39 2.36 20.74
CA ARG A 271 7.06 1.21 20.12
C ARG A 271 7.26 1.46 18.64
N LEU A 272 8.06 0.60 18.02
CA LEU A 272 8.08 0.48 16.57
C LEU A 272 6.70 0.00 16.06
N THR A 273 6.22 0.67 15.01
CA THR A 273 4.96 0.38 14.34
C THR A 273 5.19 0.20 12.84
N PRO A 274 4.84 -0.96 12.26
CA PRO A 274 5.00 -1.17 10.84
C PRO A 274 3.97 -0.34 10.05
N THR A 275 4.36 0.17 8.88
CA THR A 275 3.45 0.93 7.98
C THR A 275 2.16 0.17 7.67
N LEU A 276 2.22 -1.16 7.58
CA LEU A 276 1.05 -2.02 7.38
C LEU A 276 0.03 -1.94 8.52
N GLU A 277 0.47 -1.72 9.77
CA GLU A 277 -0.45 -1.52 10.90
C GLU A 277 -1.24 -0.21 10.72
N HIS A 278 -0.56 0.86 10.33
CA HIS A 278 -1.18 2.16 10.11
C HIS A 278 -2.13 2.14 8.91
N LEU A 279 -1.73 1.51 7.81
CA LEU A 279 -2.58 1.33 6.64
C LEU A 279 -3.84 0.51 6.98
N TRP A 280 -3.67 -0.58 7.73
CA TRP A 280 -4.80 -1.39 8.21
C TRP A 280 -5.79 -0.55 9.01
N ARG A 281 -5.30 0.26 9.96
CA ARG A 281 -6.15 1.13 10.79
C ARG A 281 -6.85 2.22 9.98
N LEU A 282 -6.14 2.87 9.04
CA LEU A 282 -6.73 3.86 8.12
C LEU A 282 -7.88 3.27 7.31
N TRP A 283 -7.77 2.00 6.93
CA TRP A 283 -8.80 1.33 6.15
C TRP A 283 -9.94 0.79 6.99
N THR A 284 -9.68 0.31 8.20
CA THR A 284 -10.68 -0.44 8.98
C THR A 284 -11.25 0.34 10.16
N GLU A 285 -10.41 0.97 10.98
CA GLU A 285 -10.80 1.60 12.24
C GLU A 285 -11.15 3.09 12.06
N MET A 286 -10.28 3.86 11.40
CA MET A 286 -10.40 5.33 11.33
C MET A 286 -11.69 5.83 10.69
N PRO A 287 -12.26 5.19 9.65
CA PRO A 287 -13.56 5.59 9.09
C PRO A 287 -14.71 5.44 10.09
N GLY A 288 -14.60 4.49 11.03
CA GLY A 288 -15.57 4.32 12.13
C GLY A 288 -15.38 5.39 13.21
N THR A 289 -14.13 5.66 13.59
CA THR A 289 -13.78 6.73 14.54
C THR A 289 -14.29 8.09 14.05
N LEU A 290 -14.01 8.45 12.79
CA LEU A 290 -14.49 9.71 12.21
C LEU A 290 -16.01 9.83 12.26
N ARG A 291 -16.74 8.78 11.85
CA ARG A 291 -18.21 8.75 11.93
C ARG A 291 -18.73 8.95 13.35
N SER A 292 -18.07 8.36 14.35
CA SER A 292 -18.47 8.51 15.76
C SER A 292 -18.24 9.92 16.30
N ILE A 293 -17.27 10.66 15.74
CA ILE A 293 -16.97 12.03 16.10
C ILE A 293 -17.96 12.98 15.44
N CYS A 294 -18.26 12.79 14.15
CA CYS A 294 -19.19 13.64 13.42
C CYS A 294 -20.67 13.43 13.79
N GLY A 295 -21.00 12.26 14.35
CA GLY A 295 -22.35 11.95 14.83
C GLY A 295 -22.64 12.44 16.26
N LYS A 296 -21.66 13.07 16.91
CA LYS A 296 -21.81 13.77 18.20
C LYS A 296 -21.87 15.27 17.96
#